data_AF-A0A918ZZU6-F1
#
_entry.id   AF-A0A918ZZU6-F1
#
_cell.length_a   1.000
_cell.length_b   1.000
_cell.length_c   1.000
_cell.angle_alpha   90.00
_cell.angle_beta   90.00
_cell.angle_gamma   90.00
#
_symmetry.space_group_name_H-M   'P 1'
#
loop_
_entity.id
_entity.type
_entity.pdbx_description
1 polymer ?
#
loop_
_entity_poly.entity_id
_entity_poly.type
_entity_poly.pdbx_seq_one_letter_code
_entity_poly.pdbx_strand_id
1 'polypeptide(L)'
;MGEGAAVRTAEERSQSCPECGAEIRADSRYVAWCAACDWNVDPETPHQERNRLDRARRALSRRHGEKLLAEVTADGSLRARRDASSLLAFAITLAVHGVTVALAFGGVWWLVREWGGVGMVPGLLLLAVAWSLRPRAARLPKADLALHRGDAPELYALADEVARVVGTRGVDEVRVDANVNASVMVHGVRGRRVLTLGLPLWEILTAQQRIALLGHELAHYSNGDTRQGLVVSTAYRSLTTWHYYFTPIAEPSVTEMLINLLYIVPRLLLQGVLSLLDHLTLRATQRAEYLADRAAARAASTEAAVGLMDRLLVGESAAVALRREASQAALAGPRGTRAVEAEPEEIWERLRTHMASIPDYEYERQRRVGVRRGHSVDATHPPTHLRRTCLLIGPSAPAAVVTDDERQRRIAAELAGARVAVARRIVRDGFDG
;
A
#
# COMPACT_ATOMS: atom_id res chain seq x y z
N MET A 1 11.90 -42.15 9.95
CA MET A 1 12.39 -41.32 11.07
C MET A 1 13.19 -40.18 10.46
N GLY A 2 12.49 -39.13 10.04
CA GLY A 2 13.11 -37.92 9.50
C GLY A 2 13.07 -36.86 10.59
N GLU A 3 14.22 -36.35 10.98
CA GLU A 3 14.35 -35.23 11.91
C GLU A 3 13.49 -34.07 11.40
N GLY A 4 12.46 -33.73 12.18
CA GLY A 4 11.68 -32.52 11.97
C GLY A 4 12.63 -31.34 11.94
N ALA A 5 12.43 -30.46 10.97
CA ALA A 5 13.11 -29.17 10.91
C ALA A 5 12.82 -28.43 12.23
N ALA A 6 13.74 -28.54 13.17
CA ALA A 6 13.67 -27.85 14.44
C ALA A 6 13.57 -26.35 14.12
N VAL A 7 12.41 -25.77 14.43
CA VAL A 7 12.32 -24.35 14.71
C VAL A 7 13.42 -24.10 15.73
N ARG A 8 14.52 -23.45 15.33
CA ARG A 8 15.54 -23.03 16.29
C ARG A 8 14.80 -22.24 17.36
N THR A 9 14.64 -22.84 18.53
CA THR A 9 14.10 -22.17 19.71
C THR A 9 14.90 -20.91 19.89
N ALA A 10 14.24 -19.77 19.78
CA ALA A 10 14.90 -18.48 19.90
C ALA A 10 15.65 -18.43 21.24
N GLU A 11 16.97 -18.29 21.18
CA GLU A 11 17.76 -18.09 22.39
C GLU A 11 17.60 -16.63 22.82
N GLU A 12 17.06 -16.41 24.02
CA GLU A 12 17.14 -15.14 24.71
C GLU A 12 18.59 -14.91 25.14
N ARG A 13 19.16 -13.78 24.72
CA ARG A 13 20.51 -13.34 25.10
C ARG A 13 20.39 -12.15 26.03
N SER A 14 21.02 -12.24 27.20
CA SER A 14 21.19 -11.11 28.11
C SER A 14 22.59 -10.51 27.95
N GLN A 15 22.67 -9.18 27.88
CA GLN A 15 23.94 -8.44 27.86
C GLN A 15 23.77 -7.09 28.54
N SER A 16 24.83 -6.55 29.12
CA SER A 16 24.82 -5.17 29.61
C SER A 16 24.95 -4.18 28.44
N CYS A 17 24.14 -3.12 28.46
CA CYS A 17 24.24 -2.05 27.48
C CYS A 17 25.62 -1.38 27.56
N PRO A 18 26.34 -1.22 26.43
CA PRO A 18 27.68 -0.62 26.44
C PRO A 18 27.66 0.89 26.74
N GLU A 19 26.53 1.58 26.59
CA GLU A 19 26.43 3.03 26.84
C GLU A 19 25.97 3.36 28.26
N CYS A 20 24.93 2.69 28.77
CA CYS A 20 24.32 3.03 30.06
C CYS A 20 24.39 1.92 31.11
N GLY A 21 24.93 0.73 30.78
CA GLY A 21 25.06 -0.40 31.70
C GLY A 21 23.75 -1.15 32.01
N ALA A 22 22.60 -0.68 31.51
CA ALA A 22 21.31 -1.37 31.72
C ALA A 22 21.29 -2.77 31.09
N GLU A 23 20.60 -3.72 31.73
CA GLU A 23 20.42 -5.08 31.19
C GLU A 23 19.56 -5.05 29.92
N ILE A 24 20.06 -5.66 28.84
CA ILE A 24 19.35 -5.87 27.58
C ILE A 24 19.03 -7.36 27.46
N ARG A 25 17.75 -7.70 27.39
CA ARG A 25 17.28 -9.05 27.03
C ARG A 25 16.75 -9.01 25.60
N ALA A 26 17.43 -9.71 24.71
CA ALA A 26 17.11 -9.70 23.29
C ALA A 26 16.93 -11.12 22.76
N ASP A 27 15.89 -11.32 21.96
CA ASP A 27 15.71 -12.51 21.15
C ASP A 27 16.71 -12.47 19.98
N SER A 28 17.47 -13.57 19.81
CA SER A 28 18.51 -13.70 18.78
C SER A 28 18.04 -13.49 17.33
N ARG A 29 16.74 -13.54 17.05
CA ARG A 29 16.15 -13.23 15.73
C ARG A 29 16.09 -11.74 15.44
N TYR A 30 16.17 -10.89 16.45
CA TYR A 30 15.96 -9.45 16.35
C TYR A 30 17.17 -8.66 16.84
N VAL A 31 17.18 -7.36 16.55
CA VAL A 31 18.29 -6.47 16.92
C VAL A 31 18.31 -6.27 18.42
N ALA A 32 19.42 -6.63 19.08
CA ALA A 32 19.61 -6.29 20.48
C ALA A 32 19.81 -4.78 20.66
N TRP A 33 18.93 -4.13 21.42
CA TRP A 33 18.95 -2.67 21.64
C TRP A 33 18.55 -2.32 23.08
N CYS A 34 18.92 -1.13 23.55
CA CYS A 34 18.64 -0.69 24.91
C CYS A 34 17.40 0.21 24.98
N ALA A 35 16.37 -0.22 25.72
CA ALA A 35 15.17 0.59 25.95
C ALA A 35 15.41 1.83 26.84
N ALA A 36 16.50 1.86 27.61
CA ALA A 36 16.81 2.97 28.53
C ALA A 36 17.50 4.16 27.84
N CYS A 37 18.44 3.90 26.91
CA CYS A 37 19.20 4.96 26.23
C CYS A 37 19.09 4.94 24.70
N ASP A 38 18.26 4.05 24.14
CA ASP A 38 18.11 3.81 22.70
C ASP A 38 19.39 3.33 21.96
N TRP A 39 20.39 2.84 22.69
CA TRP A 39 21.55 2.23 22.07
C TRP A 39 21.12 1.12 21.09
N ASN A 40 21.64 1.18 19.87
CA ASN A 40 21.41 0.20 18.81
C ASN A 40 19.94 0.00 18.39
N VAL A 41 19.04 0.94 18.69
CA VAL A 41 17.62 0.84 18.29
C VAL A 41 17.44 0.81 16.77
N ASP A 42 18.33 1.49 16.05
CA ASP A 42 18.34 1.61 14.59
C ASP A 42 19.77 1.40 14.05
N PRO A 43 20.25 0.14 13.96
CA PRO A 43 21.63 -0.19 13.59
C PRO A 43 21.92 0.03 12.11
N GLU A 44 20.88 -0.03 11.28
CA GLU A 44 20.99 0.14 9.85
C GLU A 44 21.46 1.55 9.53
N THR A 45 22.48 1.66 8.67
CA THR A 45 22.89 2.94 8.13
C THR A 45 21.69 3.53 7.37
N PRO A 46 21.33 4.81 7.56
CA PRO A 46 20.26 5.43 6.78
C PRO A 46 20.53 5.14 5.31
N HIS A 47 19.62 4.44 4.64
CA HIS A 47 19.76 4.11 3.24
C HIS A 47 20.11 5.42 2.51
N GLN A 48 21.33 5.53 1.96
CA GLN A 48 21.78 6.80 1.40
C GLN A 48 20.80 7.23 0.32
N GLU A 49 19.99 8.24 0.63
CA GLU A 49 18.90 8.68 -0.21
C GLU A 49 19.52 9.33 -1.47
N ARG A 50 19.65 8.52 -2.54
CA ARG A 50 20.33 8.92 -3.78
C ARG A 50 19.71 10.18 -4.40
N ASN A 51 18.44 10.49 -4.09
CA ASN A 51 17.70 11.59 -4.68
C ASN A 51 17.35 12.70 -3.66
N ARG A 52 17.79 13.94 -3.93
CA ARG A 52 17.48 15.12 -3.10
C ARG A 52 15.98 15.44 -3.06
N LEU A 53 15.26 15.17 -4.15
CA LEU A 53 13.82 15.45 -4.25
C LEU A 53 13.01 14.57 -3.29
N ASP A 54 13.39 13.30 -3.14
CA ASP A 54 12.65 12.37 -2.28
C ASP A 54 12.80 12.74 -0.80
N ARG A 55 13.97 13.24 -0.38
CA ARG A 55 14.12 13.79 0.99
C ARG A 55 13.31 15.05 1.20
N ALA A 56 13.29 15.96 0.22
CA ALA A 56 12.48 17.16 0.29
C ALA A 56 10.98 16.82 0.40
N ARG A 57 10.51 15.83 -0.36
CA ARG A 57 9.13 15.29 -0.28
C ARG A 57 8.83 14.68 1.08
N ARG A 58 9.72 13.83 1.62
CA ARG A 58 9.57 13.24 2.97
C ARG A 58 9.54 14.30 4.07
N ALA A 59 10.45 15.27 4.03
CA ALA A 59 10.48 16.37 5.01
C ALA A 59 9.19 17.22 4.95
N LEU A 60 8.68 17.47 3.75
CA LEU A 60 7.41 18.16 3.55
C LEU A 60 6.22 17.35 4.09
N SER A 61 6.19 16.03 3.81
CA SER A 61 5.19 15.10 4.32
C SER A 61 5.17 15.09 5.84
N ARG A 62 6.34 14.97 6.48
CA ARG A 62 6.47 15.01 7.95
C ARG A 62 5.90 16.31 8.54
N ARG A 63 6.31 17.47 8.01
CA ARG A 63 5.82 18.78 8.48
C ARG A 63 4.31 18.94 8.33
N HIS A 64 3.72 18.46 7.23
CA HIS A 64 2.27 18.51 7.03
C HIS A 64 1.55 17.56 8.00
N GLY A 65 2.09 16.37 8.22
CA GLY A 65 1.54 15.38 9.14
C GLY A 65 1.51 15.90 10.57
N GLU A 66 2.59 16.55 11.02
CA GLU A 66 2.70 17.17 12.35
C GLU A 66 1.72 18.33 12.53
N LYS A 67 1.64 19.24 11.54
CA LYS A 67 0.67 20.35 11.56
C LYS A 67 -0.76 19.84 11.62
N LEU A 68 -1.08 18.83 10.81
CA LEU A 68 -2.42 18.27 10.78
C LEU A 68 -2.76 17.59 12.10
N LEU A 69 -1.83 16.83 12.69
CA LEU A 69 -2.00 16.26 14.03
C LEU A 69 -2.28 17.35 15.06
N ALA A 70 -1.52 18.45 15.06
CA ALA A 70 -1.76 19.57 15.96
C ALA A 70 -3.15 20.19 15.79
N GLU A 71 -3.63 20.35 14.55
CA GLU A 71 -4.99 20.81 14.26
C GLU A 71 -6.07 19.85 14.78
N VAL A 72 -5.86 18.53 14.63
CA VAL A 72 -6.80 17.52 15.17
C VAL A 72 -6.86 17.58 16.68
N THR A 73 -5.71 17.71 17.34
CA THR A 73 -5.60 17.81 18.79
C THR A 73 -6.26 19.08 19.32
N ALA A 74 -6.17 20.21 18.60
CA ALA A 74 -6.73 21.49 19.02
C ALA A 74 -8.24 21.62 18.78
N ASP A 75 -8.72 21.32 17.57
CA ASP A 75 -10.11 21.61 17.15
C ASP A 75 -11.04 20.37 17.21
N GLY A 76 -10.49 19.17 17.42
CA GLY A 76 -11.23 17.90 17.47
C GLY A 76 -11.94 17.48 16.17
N SER A 77 -11.96 18.34 15.14
CA SER A 77 -12.74 18.15 13.91
C SER A 77 -11.86 17.87 12.69
N LEU A 78 -11.86 16.61 12.25
CA LEU A 78 -11.39 16.21 10.93
C LEU A 78 -12.56 16.31 9.95
N ARG A 79 -12.72 17.43 9.22
CA ARG A 79 -13.68 17.53 8.10
C ARG A 79 -13.00 17.78 6.78
N ALA A 80 -13.32 17.01 5.75
CA ALA A 80 -12.82 17.28 4.40
C ALA A 80 -13.13 18.74 4.01
N ARG A 81 -12.09 19.54 3.74
CA ARG A 81 -12.22 20.93 3.28
C ARG A 81 -11.72 21.01 1.85
N ARG A 82 -12.51 21.62 0.97
CA ARG A 82 -12.04 22.04 -0.36
C ARG A 82 -11.22 23.31 -0.17
N ASP A 83 -9.91 23.20 -0.31
CA ASP A 83 -8.99 24.33 -0.30
C ASP A 83 -8.65 24.78 -1.73
N ALA A 84 -8.06 25.98 -1.87
CA ALA A 84 -7.63 26.50 -3.16
C ALA A 84 -6.62 25.57 -3.87
N SER A 85 -5.80 24.85 -3.09
CA SER A 85 -4.87 23.83 -3.60
C SER A 85 -5.60 22.68 -4.28
N SER A 86 -6.70 22.19 -3.71
CA SER A 86 -7.54 21.16 -4.32
C SER A 86 -8.17 21.64 -5.64
N LEU A 87 -8.59 22.90 -5.72
CA LEU A 87 -9.12 23.48 -6.96
C LEU A 87 -8.03 23.60 -8.04
N LEU A 88 -6.84 24.05 -7.67
CA LEU A 88 -5.71 24.13 -8.59
C LEU A 88 -5.26 22.74 -9.07
N ALA A 89 -5.18 21.76 -8.17
CA ALA A 89 -4.88 20.37 -8.52
C ALA A 89 -5.93 19.81 -9.49
N PHE A 90 -7.20 20.13 -9.28
CA PHE A 90 -8.28 19.74 -10.18
C PHE A 90 -8.16 20.44 -11.54
N ALA A 91 -7.82 21.73 -11.58
CA ALA A 91 -7.58 22.46 -12.82
C ALA A 91 -6.42 21.86 -13.64
N ILE A 92 -5.29 21.54 -12.99
CA ILE A 92 -4.15 20.86 -13.64
C ILE A 92 -4.58 19.49 -14.17
N THR A 93 -5.33 18.73 -13.38
CA THR A 93 -5.87 17.42 -13.78
C THR A 93 -6.74 17.54 -15.02
N LEU A 94 -7.63 18.54 -15.08
CA LEU A 94 -8.44 18.82 -16.27
C LEU A 94 -7.58 19.23 -17.47
N ALA A 95 -6.53 20.03 -17.26
CA ALA A 95 -5.60 20.42 -18.32
C ALA A 95 -4.87 19.20 -18.91
N VAL A 96 -4.43 18.26 -18.07
CA VAL A 96 -3.81 16.98 -18.51
C VAL A 96 -4.76 16.18 -19.40
N HIS A 97 -6.02 16.01 -18.97
CA HIS A 97 -7.03 15.34 -19.80
C HIS A 97 -7.30 16.13 -21.09
N GLY A 98 -7.34 17.46 -21.00
CA GLY A 98 -7.52 18.38 -22.11
C GLY A 98 -6.47 18.23 -23.22
N VAL A 99 -5.20 17.95 -22.88
CA VAL A 99 -4.14 17.66 -23.88
C VAL A 99 -4.51 16.45 -24.74
N THR A 100 -4.97 15.36 -24.13
CA THR A 100 -5.38 14.15 -24.88
C THR A 100 -6.57 14.46 -25.78
N VAL A 101 -7.56 15.20 -25.24
CA VAL A 101 -8.76 15.59 -25.98
C VAL A 101 -8.41 16.48 -27.17
N ALA A 102 -7.52 17.46 -26.99
CA ALA A 102 -7.06 18.35 -28.05
C ALA A 102 -6.32 17.59 -29.16
N LEU A 103 -5.47 16.62 -28.82
CA LEU A 103 -4.80 15.76 -29.79
C LEU A 103 -5.79 14.92 -30.59
N ALA A 104 -6.81 14.35 -29.94
CA ALA A 104 -7.85 13.57 -30.60
C ALA A 104 -8.68 14.44 -31.56
N PHE A 105 -9.18 15.59 -31.09
CA PHE A 105 -9.94 16.51 -31.93
C PHE A 105 -9.11 17.08 -33.08
N GLY A 106 -7.86 17.47 -32.84
CA GLY A 106 -6.94 17.94 -33.88
C GLY A 106 -6.66 16.86 -34.93
N GLY A 107 -6.47 15.62 -34.50
CA GLY A 107 -6.31 14.47 -35.40
C GLY A 107 -7.54 14.24 -36.28
N VAL A 108 -8.74 14.21 -35.69
CA VAL A 108 -10.00 14.06 -36.45
C VAL A 108 -10.20 15.23 -37.42
N TRP A 109 -10.03 16.47 -36.95
CA TRP A 109 -10.18 17.67 -37.77
C TRP A 109 -9.24 17.64 -38.98
N TRP A 110 -7.98 17.26 -38.77
CA TRP A 110 -7.00 17.13 -39.84
C TRP A 110 -7.37 16.05 -40.86
N LEU A 111 -7.84 14.89 -40.38
CA LEU A 111 -8.29 13.80 -41.25
C LEU A 111 -9.47 14.19 -42.13
N VAL A 112 -10.44 14.92 -41.56
CA VAL A 112 -11.61 15.39 -42.31
C VAL A 112 -11.18 16.40 -43.38
N ARG A 113 -10.24 17.28 -43.06
CA ARG A 113 -9.78 18.33 -43.97
C ARG A 113 -8.96 17.78 -45.14
N GLU A 114 -8.08 16.81 -44.88
CA GLU A 114 -7.14 16.26 -45.87
C GLU A 114 -7.57 14.87 -46.37
N TRP A 115 -8.88 14.59 -46.36
CA TRP A 115 -9.43 13.27 -46.67
C TRP A 115 -9.09 12.80 -48.08
N GLY A 116 -8.70 11.53 -48.21
CA GLY A 116 -8.47 10.87 -49.50
C GLY A 116 -7.05 11.00 -50.08
N GLY A 117 -6.10 11.58 -49.33
CA GLY A 117 -4.71 11.74 -49.77
C GLY A 117 -3.66 11.47 -48.68
N VAL A 118 -2.38 11.61 -49.03
CA VAL A 118 -1.24 11.43 -48.10
C VAL A 118 -1.25 12.45 -46.96
N GLY A 119 -1.94 13.59 -47.16
CA GLY A 119 -2.20 14.60 -46.13
C GLY A 119 -2.94 14.07 -44.89
N MET A 120 -3.52 12.86 -44.93
CA MET A 120 -4.11 12.21 -43.76
C MET A 120 -3.09 11.72 -42.72
N VAL A 121 -1.83 11.50 -43.11
CA VAL A 121 -0.80 10.89 -42.26
C VAL A 121 -0.57 11.65 -40.94
N PRO A 122 -0.42 12.99 -40.92
CA PRO A 122 -0.34 13.74 -39.66
C PRO A 122 -1.57 13.57 -38.77
N GLY A 123 -2.77 13.52 -39.33
CA GLY A 123 -4.01 13.28 -38.60
C GLY A 123 -4.03 11.90 -37.94
N LEU A 124 -3.64 10.85 -38.67
CA LEU A 124 -3.48 9.49 -38.13
C LEU A 124 -2.42 9.44 -37.03
N LEU A 125 -1.29 10.13 -37.19
CA LEU A 125 -0.23 10.21 -36.19
C LEU A 125 -0.75 10.86 -34.90
N LEU A 126 -1.47 11.98 -35.00
CA LEU A 126 -2.09 12.65 -33.85
C LEU A 126 -3.07 11.72 -33.12
N LEU A 127 -3.89 10.96 -33.85
CA LEU A 127 -4.79 9.98 -33.25
C LEU A 127 -4.03 8.83 -32.59
N ALA A 128 -2.94 8.34 -33.18
CA ALA A 128 -2.11 7.30 -32.58
C ALA A 128 -1.44 7.78 -31.29
N VAL A 129 -0.97 9.03 -31.24
CA VAL A 129 -0.43 9.67 -30.03
C VAL A 129 -1.54 9.85 -29.00
N ALA A 130 -2.70 10.41 -29.37
CA ALA A 130 -3.84 10.57 -28.47
C ALA A 130 -4.27 9.23 -27.87
N TRP A 131 -4.36 8.18 -28.69
CA TRP A 131 -4.65 6.83 -28.24
C TRP A 131 -3.58 6.33 -27.26
N SER A 132 -2.30 6.55 -27.53
CA SER A 132 -1.20 6.11 -26.66
C SER A 132 -1.17 6.83 -25.32
N LEU A 133 -1.48 8.13 -25.31
CA LEU A 133 -1.48 9.01 -24.14
C LEU A 133 -2.79 9.00 -23.35
N ARG A 134 -3.86 8.40 -23.87
CA ARG A 134 -5.20 8.47 -23.27
C ARG A 134 -5.25 8.06 -21.81
N PRO A 135 -6.15 8.66 -21.00
CA PRO A 135 -6.44 8.20 -19.65
C PRO A 135 -6.84 6.73 -19.67
N ARG A 136 -6.10 5.91 -18.91
CA ARG A 136 -6.39 4.49 -18.76
C ARG A 136 -6.95 4.23 -17.37
N ALA A 137 -8.03 3.46 -17.32
CA ALA A 137 -8.45 2.85 -16.06
C ALA A 137 -7.31 1.99 -15.52
N ALA A 138 -7.23 1.92 -14.20
CA ALA A 138 -6.32 1.01 -13.52
C ALA A 138 -6.56 -0.42 -14.03
N ARG A 139 -5.50 -1.08 -14.51
CA ARG A 139 -5.56 -2.52 -14.74
C ARG A 139 -5.73 -3.19 -13.40
N LEU A 140 -6.64 -4.17 -13.33
CA LEU A 140 -6.77 -4.97 -12.13
C LEU A 140 -5.44 -5.70 -11.89
N PRO A 141 -4.96 -5.75 -10.64
CA PRO A 141 -3.80 -6.56 -10.28
C PRO A 141 -3.99 -8.00 -10.76
N LYS A 142 -2.88 -8.64 -11.15
CA LYS A 142 -2.86 -10.09 -11.35
C LYS A 142 -2.99 -10.73 -9.97
N ALA A 143 -4.22 -11.04 -9.59
CA ALA A 143 -4.54 -11.76 -8.38
C ALA A 143 -4.48 -13.27 -8.63
N ASP A 144 -4.24 -14.02 -7.56
CA ASP A 144 -4.17 -15.49 -7.61
C ASP A 144 -5.56 -16.10 -7.68
N LEU A 145 -6.53 -15.45 -7.03
CA LEU A 145 -7.92 -15.86 -7.05
C LEU A 145 -8.85 -14.65 -7.00
N ALA A 146 -9.89 -14.68 -7.83
CA ALA A 146 -11.03 -13.77 -7.71
C ALA A 146 -12.17 -14.53 -7.05
N LEU A 147 -12.71 -13.97 -5.97
CA LEU A 147 -13.85 -14.48 -5.22
C LEU A 147 -15.05 -13.59 -5.49
N HIS A 148 -16.11 -14.16 -6.05
CA HIS A 148 -17.39 -13.50 -6.19
C HIS A 148 -18.24 -13.69 -4.94
N ARG A 149 -19.35 -12.94 -4.84
CA ARG A 149 -20.21 -12.93 -3.66
C ARG A 149 -20.79 -14.30 -3.29
N GLY A 150 -20.93 -15.19 -4.27
CA GLY A 150 -21.36 -16.58 -4.05
C GLY A 150 -20.24 -17.49 -3.50
N ASP A 151 -18.98 -17.15 -3.73
CA ASP A 151 -17.82 -17.93 -3.28
C ASP A 151 -17.44 -17.60 -1.83
N ALA A 152 -17.66 -16.35 -1.41
CA ALA A 152 -17.30 -15.86 -0.08
C ALA A 152 -18.39 -15.01 0.60
N PRO A 153 -19.63 -15.55 0.77
CA PRO A 153 -20.77 -14.77 1.25
C PRO A 153 -20.56 -14.08 2.60
N GLU A 154 -19.88 -14.70 3.55
CA GLU A 154 -19.61 -14.14 4.89
C GLU A 154 -18.56 -13.03 4.84
N LEU A 155 -17.51 -13.19 4.03
CA LEU A 155 -16.52 -12.14 3.81
C LEU A 155 -17.15 -10.89 3.20
N TYR A 156 -18.02 -11.06 2.19
CA TYR A 156 -18.75 -9.93 1.61
C TYR A 156 -19.75 -9.32 2.60
N ALA A 157 -20.44 -10.13 3.40
CA ALA A 157 -21.34 -9.63 4.44
C ALA A 157 -20.58 -8.79 5.49
N LEU A 158 -19.37 -9.22 5.87
CA LEU A 158 -18.50 -8.47 6.77
C LEU A 158 -18.06 -7.14 6.14
N ALA A 159 -17.61 -7.16 4.88
CA ALA A 159 -17.23 -5.96 4.16
C ALA A 159 -18.39 -4.97 4.01
N ASP A 160 -19.61 -5.45 3.74
CA ASP A 160 -20.82 -4.62 3.65
C ASP A 160 -21.22 -4.01 5.00
N GLU A 161 -21.06 -4.76 6.09
CA GLU A 161 -21.30 -4.29 7.44
C GLU A 161 -20.33 -3.17 7.83
N VAL A 162 -19.04 -3.37 7.58
CA VAL A 162 -18.01 -2.35 7.77
C VAL A 162 -18.26 -1.13 6.89
N ALA A 163 -18.60 -1.32 5.61
CA ALA A 163 -18.93 -0.24 4.69
C ALA A 163 -20.06 0.65 5.23
N ARG A 164 -21.08 0.05 5.85
CA ARG A 164 -22.21 0.77 6.46
C ARG A 164 -21.76 1.67 7.62
N VAL A 165 -20.88 1.17 8.50
CA VAL A 165 -20.34 1.96 9.63
C VAL A 165 -19.47 3.12 9.14
N VAL A 166 -18.70 2.87 8.09
CA VAL A 166 -17.78 3.82 7.47
C VAL A 166 -18.52 4.87 6.62
N GLY A 167 -19.76 4.60 6.21
CA GLY A 167 -20.59 5.50 5.41
C GLY A 167 -20.31 5.41 3.91
N THR A 168 -20.03 4.22 3.41
CA THR A 168 -19.77 3.96 1.99
C THR A 168 -20.52 2.70 1.52
N ARG A 169 -20.56 2.45 0.21
CA ARG A 169 -21.07 1.17 -0.31
C ARG A 169 -20.04 0.05 -0.20
N GLY A 170 -20.50 -1.20 -0.23
CA GLY A 170 -19.63 -2.38 -0.27
C GLY A 170 -18.80 -2.51 -1.54
N VAL A 171 -18.12 -3.65 -1.65
CA VAL A 171 -17.25 -4.03 -2.77
C VAL A 171 -17.97 -4.94 -3.75
N ASP A 172 -17.59 -4.86 -5.03
CA ASP A 172 -18.23 -5.61 -6.12
C ASP A 172 -17.47 -6.89 -6.48
N GLU A 173 -16.21 -6.99 -6.06
CA GLU A 173 -15.31 -8.12 -6.30
C GLU A 173 -14.24 -8.17 -5.19
N VAL A 174 -13.88 -9.36 -4.73
CA VAL A 174 -12.76 -9.61 -3.83
C VAL A 174 -11.71 -10.39 -4.61
N ARG A 175 -10.47 -9.95 -4.54
CA ARG A 175 -9.30 -10.60 -5.13
C ARG A 175 -8.32 -10.92 -4.03
N VAL A 176 -7.67 -12.06 -4.13
CA VAL A 176 -6.66 -12.49 -3.15
C VAL A 176 -5.31 -12.64 -3.84
N ASP A 177 -4.26 -12.10 -3.22
CA ASP A 177 -2.89 -12.19 -3.72
C ASP A 177 -1.86 -12.52 -2.62
N ALA A 178 -0.60 -12.61 -3.02
CA ALA A 178 0.53 -12.96 -2.16
C ALA A 178 1.18 -11.76 -1.45
N ASN A 179 0.68 -10.53 -1.57
CA ASN A 179 1.37 -9.36 -1.01
C ASN A 179 1.05 -9.21 0.49
N VAL A 180 1.95 -8.58 1.27
CA VAL A 180 1.63 -8.17 2.66
C VAL A 180 0.93 -6.80 2.63
N ASN A 181 -0.23 -6.75 1.98
CA ASN A 181 -0.97 -5.51 1.76
C ASN A 181 -2.48 -5.75 1.60
N ALA A 182 -3.29 -4.69 1.68
CA ALA A 182 -4.65 -4.70 1.18
C ALA A 182 -4.92 -3.38 0.44
N SER A 183 -5.84 -3.39 -0.51
CA SER A 183 -6.25 -2.17 -1.20
C SER A 183 -7.66 -2.29 -1.76
N VAL A 184 -8.39 -1.19 -1.82
CA VAL A 184 -9.61 -1.11 -2.63
C VAL A 184 -9.39 -0.16 -3.79
N MET A 185 -9.73 -0.59 -5.00
CA MET A 185 -9.66 0.24 -6.20
C MET A 185 -10.99 0.26 -6.95
N VAL A 186 -11.23 1.33 -7.72
CA VAL A 186 -12.37 1.45 -8.62
C VAL A 186 -11.93 1.16 -10.05
N HIS A 187 -12.68 0.31 -10.75
CA HIS A 187 -12.40 -0.09 -12.12
C HIS A 187 -13.64 -0.05 -13.03
N GLY A 188 -13.38 0.14 -14.32
CA GLY A 188 -14.40 0.16 -15.37
C GLY A 188 -15.30 1.41 -15.35
N VAL A 189 -16.09 1.58 -16.40
CA VAL A 189 -16.99 2.74 -16.58
C VAL A 189 -18.15 2.75 -15.58
N ARG A 190 -18.54 1.57 -15.09
CA ARG A 190 -19.56 1.42 -14.02
C ARG A 190 -18.99 1.68 -12.63
N GLY A 191 -17.68 1.93 -12.52
CA GLY A 191 -17.00 2.22 -11.26
C GLY A 191 -17.10 1.09 -10.24
N ARG A 192 -16.93 -0.17 -10.65
CA ARG A 192 -16.97 -1.33 -9.74
C ARG A 192 -15.76 -1.32 -8.81
N ARG A 193 -15.98 -1.52 -7.51
CA ARG A 193 -14.95 -1.58 -6.45
C ARG A 193 -14.41 -3.00 -6.31
N VAL A 194 -13.10 -3.12 -6.33
CA VAL A 194 -12.39 -4.37 -6.15
C VAL A 194 -11.52 -4.27 -4.91
N LEU A 195 -11.79 -5.11 -3.91
CA LEU A 195 -10.92 -5.30 -2.75
C LEU A 195 -9.85 -6.31 -3.13
N THR A 196 -8.60 -5.91 -3.16
CA THR A 196 -7.46 -6.83 -3.23
C THR A 196 -6.95 -7.07 -1.83
N LEU A 197 -7.03 -8.30 -1.37
CA LEU A 197 -6.65 -8.74 -0.05
C LEU A 197 -5.39 -9.59 -0.16
N GLY A 198 -4.28 -9.07 0.33
CA GLY A 198 -3.06 -9.83 0.50
C GLY A 198 -3.23 -10.86 1.60
N LEU A 199 -3.19 -12.14 1.23
CA LEU A 199 -3.45 -13.22 2.15
C LEU A 199 -2.44 -13.27 3.31
N PRO A 200 -1.14 -13.06 3.10
CA PRO A 200 -0.19 -12.92 4.21
C PRO A 200 -0.61 -11.88 5.25
N LEU A 201 -1.06 -10.70 4.82
CA LEU A 201 -1.52 -9.67 5.76
C LEU A 201 -2.77 -10.14 6.49
N TRP A 202 -3.73 -10.75 5.80
CA TRP A 202 -4.95 -11.26 6.43
C TRP A 202 -4.68 -12.33 7.50
N GLU A 203 -3.74 -13.26 7.23
CA GLU A 203 -3.42 -14.37 8.13
C GLU A 203 -2.73 -13.91 9.42
N ILE A 204 -1.96 -12.82 9.40
CA ILE A 204 -1.23 -12.34 10.59
C ILE A 204 -2.07 -11.45 11.51
N LEU A 205 -3.26 -11.05 11.08
CA LEU A 205 -4.16 -10.15 11.81
C LEU A 205 -5.19 -10.90 12.64
N THR A 206 -5.51 -10.36 13.82
CA THR A 206 -6.66 -10.81 14.62
C THR A 206 -7.98 -10.46 13.93
N ALA A 207 -9.08 -11.07 14.37
CA ALA A 207 -10.41 -10.79 13.82
C ALA A 207 -10.77 -9.29 13.82
N GLN A 208 -10.56 -8.60 14.96
CA GLN A 208 -10.85 -7.17 15.02
C GLN A 208 -9.86 -6.33 14.21
N GLN A 209 -8.59 -6.73 14.10
CA GLN A 209 -7.64 -6.04 13.23
C GLN A 209 -8.00 -6.20 11.74
N ARG A 210 -8.59 -7.33 11.32
CA ARG A 210 -9.13 -7.52 9.97
C ARG A 210 -10.28 -6.56 9.68
N ILE A 211 -11.17 -6.35 10.65
CA ILE A 211 -12.25 -5.35 10.55
C ILE A 211 -11.67 -3.94 10.47
N ALA A 212 -10.63 -3.64 11.26
CA ALA A 212 -9.94 -2.36 11.21
C ALA A 212 -9.32 -2.11 9.83
N LEU A 213 -8.69 -3.14 9.25
CA LEU A 213 -8.12 -3.09 7.90
C LEU A 213 -9.20 -2.79 6.85
N LEU A 214 -10.30 -3.53 6.85
CA LEU A 214 -11.43 -3.27 5.95
C LEU A 214 -12.00 -1.86 6.16
N GLY A 215 -12.11 -1.41 7.41
CA GLY A 215 -12.61 -0.10 7.77
C GLY A 215 -11.73 1.01 7.22
N HIS A 216 -10.40 0.84 7.29
CA HIS A 216 -9.42 1.76 6.73
C HIS A 216 -9.56 1.83 5.19
N GLU A 217 -9.47 0.70 4.51
CA GLU A 217 -9.52 0.63 3.04
C GLU A 217 -10.83 1.20 2.45
N LEU A 218 -11.96 0.92 3.10
CA LEU A 218 -13.27 1.41 2.66
C LEU A 218 -13.45 2.92 2.93
N ALA A 219 -12.79 3.47 3.95
CA ALA A 219 -12.97 4.86 4.36
C ALA A 219 -12.39 5.88 3.39
N HIS A 220 -11.44 5.48 2.54
CA HIS A 220 -11.00 6.31 1.41
C HIS A 220 -12.16 6.72 0.49
N TYR A 221 -13.25 5.95 0.46
CA TYR A 221 -14.40 6.21 -0.38
C TYR A 221 -15.55 6.99 0.27
N SER A 222 -15.48 7.27 1.58
CA SER A 222 -16.46 8.13 2.27
C SER A 222 -15.90 9.50 2.65
N ASN A 223 -14.59 9.63 2.83
CA ASN A 223 -13.95 10.81 3.40
C ASN A 223 -13.37 11.81 2.39
N GLY A 224 -13.73 11.68 1.10
CA GLY A 224 -13.33 12.62 0.07
C GLY A 224 -11.84 12.55 -0.28
N ASP A 225 -11.26 11.35 -0.31
CA ASP A 225 -9.90 11.14 -0.81
C ASP A 225 -9.81 11.58 -2.28
N THR A 226 -9.21 12.75 -2.49
CA THR A 226 -9.10 13.38 -3.81
C THR A 226 -8.30 12.54 -4.79
N ARG A 227 -7.31 11.77 -4.32
CA ARG A 227 -6.44 10.96 -5.19
C ARG A 227 -7.11 9.67 -5.62
N GLN A 228 -7.99 9.13 -4.78
CA GLN A 228 -8.80 7.96 -5.12
C GLN A 228 -9.96 8.29 -6.07
N GLY A 229 -10.22 9.58 -6.33
CA GLY A 229 -11.14 10.02 -7.38
C GLY A 229 -10.66 9.63 -8.78
N LEU A 230 -11.59 9.14 -9.62
CA LEU A 230 -11.28 8.68 -10.99
C LEU A 230 -10.56 9.75 -11.83
N VAL A 231 -10.95 11.02 -11.73
CA VAL A 231 -10.40 12.11 -12.54
C VAL A 231 -8.94 12.40 -12.19
N VAL A 232 -8.63 12.50 -10.90
CA VAL A 232 -7.26 12.78 -10.41
C VAL A 232 -6.36 11.55 -10.60
N SER A 233 -6.82 10.36 -10.20
CA SER A 233 -6.05 9.11 -10.36
C SER A 233 -5.69 8.82 -11.82
N THR A 234 -6.60 9.05 -12.76
CA THR A 234 -6.31 8.82 -14.20
C THR A 234 -5.38 9.87 -14.79
N ALA A 235 -5.39 11.13 -14.32
CA ALA A 235 -4.39 12.11 -14.72
C ALA A 235 -3.00 11.78 -14.18
N TYR A 236 -2.90 11.37 -12.92
CA TYR A 236 -1.63 10.87 -12.36
C TYR A 236 -1.08 9.71 -13.17
N ARG A 237 -1.93 8.72 -13.51
CA ARG A 237 -1.54 7.59 -14.37
C ARG A 237 -1.12 8.03 -15.78
N SER A 238 -1.79 9.03 -16.34
CA SER A 238 -1.43 9.59 -17.64
C SER A 238 -0.04 10.23 -17.57
N LEU A 239 0.17 11.13 -16.61
CA LEU A 239 1.46 11.79 -16.40
C LEU A 239 2.61 10.82 -16.12
N THR A 240 2.40 9.78 -15.32
CA THR A 240 3.42 8.75 -15.08
C THR A 240 3.70 7.94 -16.34
N THR A 241 2.68 7.60 -17.13
CA THR A 241 2.85 6.95 -18.43
C THR A 241 3.60 7.84 -19.42
N TRP A 242 3.27 9.13 -19.48
CA TRP A 242 3.93 10.09 -20.35
C TRP A 242 5.40 10.27 -19.94
N HIS A 243 5.66 10.40 -18.63
CA HIS A 243 7.01 10.48 -18.10
C HIS A 243 7.81 9.21 -18.42
N TYR A 244 7.18 8.03 -18.37
CA TYR A 244 7.80 6.77 -18.75
C TYR A 244 8.21 6.74 -20.23
N TYR A 245 7.42 7.31 -21.14
CA TYR A 245 7.79 7.40 -22.56
C TYR A 245 9.05 8.23 -22.83
N PHE A 246 9.43 9.11 -21.90
CA PHE A 246 10.68 9.89 -21.97
C PHE A 246 11.80 9.31 -21.10
N THR A 247 11.75 8.01 -20.77
CA THR A 247 12.84 7.34 -20.05
C THR A 247 14.04 7.20 -20.99
N PRO A 248 15.24 7.69 -20.59
CA PRO A 248 16.45 7.58 -21.39
C PRO A 248 16.84 6.13 -21.65
N ILE A 249 17.39 5.89 -22.84
CA ILE A 249 18.02 4.62 -23.20
C ILE A 249 19.32 4.50 -22.38
N ALA A 250 19.46 3.40 -21.64
CA ALA A 250 20.55 3.22 -20.67
C ALA A 250 21.93 3.08 -21.32
N GLU A 251 22.00 2.45 -22.49
CA GLU A 251 23.22 2.23 -23.26
C GLU A 251 23.03 2.78 -24.69
N PRO A 252 23.06 4.12 -24.86
CA PRO A 252 22.70 4.73 -26.14
C PRO A 252 23.87 4.70 -27.14
N SER A 253 23.55 4.44 -28.40
CA SER A 253 24.38 4.85 -29.54
C SER A 253 24.51 6.38 -29.63
N VAL A 254 25.38 6.89 -30.51
CA VAL A 254 25.57 8.35 -30.72
C VAL A 254 24.26 9.04 -31.11
N THR A 255 23.47 8.42 -31.98
CA THR A 255 22.16 8.94 -32.40
C THR A 255 21.15 8.93 -31.25
N GLU A 256 21.13 7.87 -30.45
CA GLU A 256 20.25 7.77 -29.27
C GLU A 256 20.65 8.73 -28.16
N MET A 257 21.91 9.16 -28.09
CA MET A 257 22.34 10.20 -27.16
C MET A 257 21.68 11.55 -27.48
N LEU A 258 21.47 11.87 -28.76
CA LEU A 258 20.69 13.04 -29.17
C LEU A 258 19.21 12.90 -28.79
N ILE A 259 18.64 11.70 -28.91
CA ILE A 259 17.27 11.41 -28.46
C ILE A 259 17.15 11.60 -26.94
N ASN A 260 18.10 11.06 -26.18
CA ASN A 260 18.16 11.22 -24.73
C ASN A 260 18.25 12.70 -24.33
N LEU A 261 19.04 13.51 -25.06
CA LEU A 261 19.12 14.96 -24.84
C LEU A 261 17.76 15.64 -25.09
N LEU A 262 17.07 15.27 -26.16
CA LEU A 262 15.73 15.78 -26.47
C LEU A 262 14.70 15.37 -25.41
N TYR A 263 14.85 14.20 -24.78
CA TYR A 263 13.96 13.72 -23.73
C TYR A 263 14.09 14.48 -22.40
N ILE A 264 15.20 15.18 -22.15
CA ILE A 264 15.45 15.86 -20.87
C ILE A 264 14.35 16.88 -20.57
N VAL A 265 14.06 17.78 -21.53
CA VAL A 265 13.09 18.88 -21.34
C VAL A 265 11.67 18.38 -21.04
N PRO A 266 11.04 17.52 -21.88
CA PRO A 266 9.69 17.03 -21.60
C PRO A 266 9.65 16.19 -20.33
N ARG A 267 10.70 15.41 -20.03
CA ARG A 267 10.78 14.63 -18.80
C ARG A 267 10.80 15.53 -17.55
N LEU A 268 11.63 16.57 -17.54
CA LEU A 268 11.70 17.53 -16.43
C LEU A 268 10.38 18.27 -16.25
N LEU A 269 9.72 18.67 -17.34
CA LEU A 269 8.40 19.30 -17.29
C LEU A 269 7.36 18.37 -16.64
N LEU A 270 7.27 17.12 -17.11
CA LEU A 270 6.34 16.13 -16.56
C LEU A 270 6.63 15.81 -15.10
N GLN A 271 7.92 15.69 -14.73
CA GLN A 271 8.34 15.51 -13.35
C GLN A 271 7.97 16.72 -12.46
N GLY A 272 8.08 17.94 -13.00
CA GLY A 272 7.65 19.17 -12.35
C GLY A 272 6.15 19.20 -12.09
N VAL A 273 5.34 18.85 -13.10
CA VAL A 273 3.87 18.77 -12.97
C VAL A 273 3.45 17.70 -11.96
N LEU A 274 4.07 16.50 -12.01
CA LEU A 274 3.83 15.46 -11.02
C LEU A 274 4.18 15.93 -9.60
N SER A 275 5.33 16.58 -9.42
CA SER A 275 5.77 17.10 -8.13
C SER A 275 4.85 18.21 -7.59
N LEU A 276 4.34 19.07 -8.49
CA LEU A 276 3.38 20.11 -8.13
C LEU A 276 2.03 19.50 -7.73
N LEU A 277 1.50 18.55 -8.50
CA LEU A 277 0.28 17.83 -8.11
C LEU A 277 0.46 17.11 -6.77
N ASP A 278 1.62 16.50 -6.53
CA ASP A 278 1.93 15.88 -5.26
C ASP A 278 1.88 16.88 -4.11
N HIS A 279 2.52 18.03 -4.27
CA HIS A 279 2.51 19.10 -3.29
C HIS A 279 1.08 19.61 -2.99
N LEU A 280 0.29 19.85 -4.03
CA LEU A 280 -1.07 20.39 -3.90
C LEU A 280 -2.05 19.39 -3.25
N THR A 281 -1.84 18.08 -3.47
CA THR A 281 -2.73 17.03 -2.96
C THR A 281 -2.24 16.36 -1.67
N LEU A 282 -1.01 16.62 -1.23
CA LEU A 282 -0.38 15.99 -0.07
C LEU A 282 -1.21 16.16 1.20
N ARG A 283 -1.63 17.40 1.51
CA ARG A 283 -2.41 17.70 2.71
C ARG A 283 -3.76 16.99 2.71
N ALA A 284 -4.45 16.95 1.57
CA ALA A 284 -5.72 16.25 1.42
C ALA A 284 -5.55 14.73 1.60
N THR A 285 -4.48 14.16 1.03
CA THR A 285 -4.13 12.73 1.16
C THR A 285 -3.86 12.36 2.61
N GLN A 286 -3.00 13.12 3.30
CA GLN A 286 -2.70 12.88 4.71
C GLN A 286 -3.92 13.02 5.62
N ARG A 287 -4.84 13.93 5.29
CA ARG A 287 -6.11 14.04 5.99
C ARG A 287 -7.01 12.84 5.78
N ALA A 288 -7.05 12.31 4.55
CA ALA A 288 -7.79 11.10 4.25
C ALA A 288 -7.28 9.90 5.07
N GLU A 289 -5.96 9.78 5.26
CA GLU A 289 -5.36 8.74 6.12
C GLU A 289 -5.84 8.83 7.57
N TYR A 290 -5.75 10.00 8.22
CA TYR A 290 -6.23 10.16 9.61
C TYR A 290 -7.75 9.93 9.73
N LEU A 291 -8.51 10.31 8.70
CA LEU A 291 -9.95 10.03 8.64
C LEU A 291 -10.25 8.55 8.47
N ALA A 292 -9.47 7.86 7.65
CA ALA A 292 -9.55 6.42 7.44
C ALA A 292 -9.19 5.66 8.73
N ASP A 293 -8.17 6.10 9.46
CA ASP A 293 -7.81 5.54 10.77
C ASP A 293 -8.93 5.69 11.79
N ARG A 294 -9.56 6.88 11.87
CA ARG A 294 -10.72 7.07 12.76
C ARG A 294 -11.93 6.23 12.33
N ALA A 295 -12.13 6.02 11.02
CA ALA A 295 -13.18 5.16 10.52
C ALA A 295 -12.91 3.68 10.83
N ALA A 296 -11.66 3.23 10.71
CA ALA A 296 -11.20 1.92 11.15
C ALA A 296 -11.43 1.72 12.65
N ALA A 297 -11.08 2.72 13.48
CA ALA A 297 -11.33 2.69 14.91
C ALA A 297 -12.82 2.62 15.26
N ARG A 298 -13.68 3.36 14.55
CA ARG A 298 -15.14 3.25 14.73
C ARG A 298 -15.68 1.88 14.32
N ALA A 299 -15.16 1.29 13.26
CA ALA A 299 -15.61 -0.03 12.79
C ALA A 299 -15.16 -1.14 13.76
N ALA A 300 -13.92 -1.10 14.25
CA ALA A 300 -13.27 -2.24 14.88
C ALA A 300 -12.80 -2.05 16.33
N SER A 301 -12.85 -0.83 16.85
CA SER A 301 -12.21 -0.28 18.08
C SER A 301 -10.90 0.46 17.87
N THR A 302 -10.61 1.41 18.76
CA THR A 302 -9.32 2.12 18.80
C THR A 302 -8.17 1.15 19.04
N GLU A 303 -8.34 0.18 19.92
CA GLU A 303 -7.34 -0.84 20.25
C GLU A 303 -7.02 -1.71 19.03
N ALA A 304 -8.02 -2.11 18.26
CA ALA A 304 -7.82 -2.88 17.04
C ALA A 304 -7.13 -2.06 15.93
N ALA A 305 -7.48 -0.78 15.78
CA ALA A 305 -6.84 0.11 14.80
C ALA A 305 -5.37 0.40 15.14
N VAL A 306 -5.06 0.63 16.42
CA VAL A 306 -3.67 0.76 16.90
C VAL A 306 -2.91 -0.56 16.73
N GLY A 307 -3.53 -1.68 17.08
CA GLY A 307 -2.94 -3.01 16.91
C GLY A 307 -2.65 -3.36 15.45
N LEU A 308 -3.51 -2.93 14.51
CA LEU A 308 -3.25 -3.05 13.07
C LEU A 308 -1.99 -2.28 12.67
N MET A 309 -1.83 -1.02 13.12
CA MET A 309 -0.62 -0.24 12.82
C MET A 309 0.64 -0.90 13.40
N ASP A 310 0.56 -1.38 14.64
CA ASP A 310 1.68 -2.09 15.28
C ASP A 310 2.02 -3.38 14.49
N ARG A 311 1.02 -4.07 13.93
CA ARG A 311 1.24 -5.25 13.09
C ARG A 311 1.90 -4.91 11.76
N LEU A 312 1.53 -3.79 11.14
CA LEU A 312 2.15 -3.30 9.90
C LEU A 312 3.61 -2.88 10.11
N LEU A 313 3.97 -2.34 11.30
CA LEU A 313 5.36 -2.00 11.63
C LEU A 313 6.32 -3.20 11.61
N VAL A 314 5.81 -4.40 11.88
CA VAL A 314 6.57 -5.66 11.81
C VAL A 314 6.27 -6.48 10.55
N GLY A 315 5.61 -5.90 9.55
CA GLY A 315 5.24 -6.59 8.30
C GLY A 315 6.43 -7.19 7.55
N GLU A 316 7.61 -6.56 7.63
CA GLU A 316 8.83 -7.11 7.04
C GLU A 316 9.23 -8.47 7.67
N SER A 317 8.88 -8.72 8.94
CA SER A 317 9.09 -10.04 9.55
C SER A 317 8.25 -11.12 8.87
N ALA A 318 7.02 -10.79 8.46
CA ALA A 318 6.18 -11.71 7.69
C ALA A 318 6.80 -11.98 6.31
N ALA A 319 7.31 -10.94 5.64
CA ALA A 319 8.00 -11.07 4.35
C ALA A 319 9.26 -11.94 4.45
N VAL A 320 10.07 -11.75 5.51
CA VAL A 320 11.26 -12.59 5.78
C VAL A 320 10.86 -14.04 6.05
N ALA A 321 9.81 -14.29 6.83
CA ALA A 321 9.31 -15.64 7.08
C ALA A 321 8.87 -16.33 5.79
N LEU A 322 8.11 -15.65 4.93
CA LEU A 322 7.65 -16.22 3.65
C LEU A 322 8.79 -16.41 2.64
N ARG A 323 9.78 -15.51 2.59
CA ARG A 323 11.01 -15.72 1.80
C ARG A 323 11.77 -16.95 2.25
N ARG A 324 11.83 -17.20 3.56
CA ARG A 324 12.47 -18.40 4.11
C ARG A 324 11.74 -19.66 3.69
N GLU A 325 10.41 -19.67 3.76
CA GLU A 325 9.57 -20.79 3.30
C GLU A 325 9.80 -21.08 1.80
N ALA A 326 9.74 -20.04 0.95
CA ALA A 326 9.99 -20.17 -0.48
C ALA A 326 11.41 -20.70 -0.77
N SER A 327 12.41 -20.16 -0.09
CA SER A 327 13.81 -20.59 -0.22
C SER A 327 14.02 -22.05 0.20
N GLN A 328 13.40 -22.47 1.31
CA GLN A 328 13.48 -23.85 1.80
C GLN A 328 12.84 -24.84 0.82
N ALA A 329 11.67 -24.49 0.28
CA ALA A 329 11.01 -25.33 -0.71
C ALA A 329 11.81 -25.43 -2.02
N ALA A 330 12.42 -24.32 -2.46
CA ALA A 330 13.32 -24.31 -3.62
C ALA A 330 14.55 -25.21 -3.43
N LEU A 331 15.16 -25.19 -2.23
CA LEU A 331 16.30 -26.05 -1.88
C LEU A 331 15.95 -27.54 -1.86
N ALA A 332 14.73 -27.88 -1.42
CA ALA A 332 14.22 -29.26 -1.44
C ALA A 332 13.76 -29.71 -2.85
N GLY A 333 13.85 -28.84 -3.86
CA GLY A 333 13.52 -29.13 -5.25
C GLY A 333 12.05 -29.51 -5.46
N PRO A 334 11.73 -30.28 -6.52
CA PRO A 334 10.35 -30.66 -6.84
C PRO A 334 9.61 -31.41 -5.72
N ARG A 335 10.34 -32.08 -4.83
CA ARG A 335 9.76 -32.75 -3.65
C ARG A 335 9.33 -31.73 -2.59
N GLY A 336 10.15 -30.70 -2.36
CA GLY A 336 9.83 -29.59 -1.45
C GLY A 336 8.59 -28.82 -1.90
N THR A 337 8.53 -28.47 -3.19
CA THR A 337 7.34 -27.84 -3.77
C THR A 337 6.10 -28.69 -3.53
N ARG A 338 6.11 -29.97 -3.94
CA ARG A 338 4.95 -30.88 -3.75
C ARG A 338 4.53 -31.06 -2.29
N ALA A 339 5.47 -31.05 -1.35
CA ALA A 339 5.15 -31.13 0.07
C ALA A 339 4.33 -29.92 0.54
N VAL A 340 4.72 -28.70 0.14
CA VAL A 340 3.93 -27.50 0.45
C VAL A 340 2.62 -27.47 -0.34
N GLU A 341 2.59 -27.97 -1.57
CA GLU A 341 1.35 -28.08 -2.34
C GLU A 341 0.34 -29.05 -1.73
N ALA A 342 0.83 -30.06 -0.99
CA ALA A 342 0.02 -31.06 -0.29
C ALA A 342 -0.51 -30.53 1.04
N GLU A 343 0.29 -29.75 1.78
CA GLU A 343 -0.07 -29.18 3.09
C GLU A 343 0.03 -27.64 3.09
N PRO A 344 -0.81 -26.95 2.30
CA PRO A 344 -0.76 -25.49 2.17
C PRO A 344 -1.19 -24.75 3.44
N GLU A 345 -1.85 -25.39 4.41
CA GLU A 345 -2.17 -24.76 5.69
C GLU A 345 -0.91 -24.61 6.57
N GLU A 346 0.09 -25.47 6.37
CA GLU A 346 1.29 -25.51 7.22
C GLU A 346 2.14 -24.23 7.08
N ILE A 347 2.22 -23.65 5.86
CA ILE A 347 2.92 -22.38 5.64
C ILE A 347 2.24 -21.23 6.40
N TRP A 348 0.90 -21.23 6.45
CA TRP A 348 0.12 -20.19 7.13
C TRP A 348 0.19 -20.37 8.64
N GLU A 349 0.16 -21.60 9.14
CA GLU A 349 0.36 -21.90 10.56
C GLU A 349 1.77 -21.50 11.03
N ARG A 350 2.81 -21.81 10.24
CA ARG A 350 4.19 -21.36 10.52
C ARG A 350 4.31 -19.83 10.48
N LEU A 351 3.66 -19.16 9.54
CA LEU A 351 3.60 -17.69 9.50
C LEU A 351 2.92 -17.13 10.75
N ARG A 352 1.74 -17.64 11.11
CA ARG A 352 0.99 -17.22 12.31
C ARG A 352 1.81 -17.45 13.57
N THR A 353 2.46 -18.61 13.70
CA THR A 353 3.36 -18.95 14.82
C THR A 353 4.59 -18.03 14.88
N HIS A 354 5.24 -17.76 13.74
CA HIS A 354 6.36 -16.83 13.69
C HIS A 354 5.93 -15.43 14.15
N MET A 355 4.80 -14.97 13.64
CA MET A 355 4.30 -13.63 13.94
C MET A 355 3.75 -13.51 15.38
N ALA A 356 3.25 -14.59 15.97
CA ALA A 356 2.85 -14.64 17.39
C ALA A 356 4.04 -14.69 18.35
N SER A 357 5.19 -15.22 17.89
CA SER A 357 6.42 -15.30 18.71
C SER A 357 7.27 -14.03 18.64
N ILE A 358 6.82 -12.97 17.97
CA ILE A 358 7.53 -11.68 17.97
C ILE A 358 7.40 -11.05 19.36
N PRO A 359 8.51 -10.80 20.08
CA PRO A 359 8.45 -10.22 21.42
C PRO A 359 8.05 -8.74 21.40
N ASP A 360 7.40 -8.28 22.48
CA ASP A 360 6.97 -6.88 22.64
C ASP A 360 8.12 -5.87 22.52
N TYR A 361 9.35 -6.28 22.89
CA TYR A 361 10.54 -5.45 22.77
C TYR A 361 10.86 -5.08 21.30
N GLU A 362 10.52 -5.93 20.33
CA GLU A 362 10.72 -5.64 18.90
C GLU A 362 9.65 -4.66 18.40
N TYR A 363 8.39 -4.80 18.82
CA TYR A 363 7.35 -3.81 18.51
C TYR A 363 7.73 -2.43 19.04
N GLU A 364 8.26 -2.38 20.27
CA GLU A 364 8.74 -1.13 20.86
C GLU A 364 9.92 -0.54 20.07
N ARG A 365 10.88 -1.38 19.66
CA ARG A 365 11.97 -0.96 18.79
C ARG A 365 11.45 -0.32 17.51
N GLN A 366 10.54 -1.01 16.81
CA GLN A 366 10.00 -0.56 15.54
C GLN A 366 9.18 0.73 15.69
N ARG A 367 8.48 0.93 16.81
CA ARG A 367 7.84 2.22 17.12
C ARG A 367 8.88 3.34 17.23
N ARG A 368 9.98 3.13 17.95
CA ARG A 368 11.05 4.16 18.10
C ARG A 368 11.79 4.43 16.80
N VAL A 369 12.12 3.38 16.03
CA VAL A 369 12.65 3.52 14.66
C VAL A 369 11.69 4.31 13.78
N GLY A 370 10.40 3.99 13.86
CA GLY A 370 9.33 4.68 13.13
C GLY A 370 9.22 6.17 13.48
N VAL A 371 9.50 6.57 14.73
CA VAL A 371 9.62 7.97 15.15
C VAL A 371 10.88 8.63 14.57
N ARG A 372 12.05 7.97 14.68
CA ARG A 372 13.34 8.51 14.18
C ARG A 372 13.35 8.70 12.67
N ARG A 373 13.02 7.63 11.93
CA ARG A 373 13.01 7.60 10.46
C ARG A 373 11.78 8.28 9.87
N GLY A 374 10.70 8.42 10.66
CA GLY A 374 9.41 8.87 10.15
C GLY A 374 8.79 7.85 9.19
N HIS A 375 8.79 6.57 9.59
CA HIS A 375 8.31 5.45 8.76
C HIS A 375 6.92 5.73 8.19
N SER A 376 6.78 5.61 6.88
CA SER A 376 5.53 5.78 6.15
C SER A 376 5.44 4.69 5.07
N VAL A 377 4.23 4.22 4.78
CA VAL A 377 3.98 3.18 3.75
C VAL A 377 4.54 3.63 2.40
N ASP A 378 4.36 4.91 2.06
CA ASP A 378 5.07 5.57 0.97
C ASP A 378 5.41 7.04 1.31
N ALA A 379 6.02 7.78 0.38
CA ALA A 379 6.45 9.16 0.60
C ALA A 379 5.31 10.17 0.80
N THR A 380 4.06 9.77 0.55
CA THR A 380 2.86 10.61 0.58
C THR A 380 1.96 10.34 1.78
N HIS A 381 2.11 9.18 2.43
CA HIS A 381 1.44 8.87 3.69
C HIS A 381 2.06 9.69 4.84
N PRO A 382 1.25 10.11 5.84
CA PRO A 382 1.80 10.60 7.10
C PRO A 382 2.62 9.50 7.78
N PRO A 383 3.68 9.86 8.52
CA PRO A 383 4.40 8.92 9.36
C PRO A 383 3.46 8.11 10.26
N THR A 384 3.69 6.80 10.31
CA THR A 384 2.87 5.81 11.03
C THR A 384 2.72 6.17 12.51
N HIS A 385 3.80 6.69 13.13
CA HIS A 385 3.76 7.12 14.53
C HIS A 385 2.80 8.29 14.76
N LEU A 386 2.67 9.23 13.82
CA LEU A 386 1.72 10.34 13.95
C LEU A 386 0.27 9.86 13.82
N ARG A 387 0.01 8.91 12.91
CA ARG A 387 -1.29 8.24 12.75
C ARG A 387 -1.70 7.50 14.02
N ARG A 388 -0.78 6.73 14.59
CA ARG A 388 -0.96 6.04 15.88
C ARG A 388 -1.25 7.02 17.02
N THR A 389 -0.48 8.10 17.12
CA THR A 389 -0.70 9.16 18.12
C THR A 389 -2.07 9.82 17.95
N CYS A 390 -2.51 10.07 16.72
CA CYS A 390 -3.83 10.63 16.43
C CYS A 390 -4.97 9.76 16.99
N LEU A 391 -4.86 8.43 16.85
CA LEU A 391 -5.82 7.49 17.41
C LEU A 391 -5.84 7.49 18.95
N LEU A 392 -4.67 7.60 19.58
CA LEU A 392 -4.52 7.52 21.03
C LEU A 392 -4.90 8.82 21.77
N ILE A 393 -4.73 9.97 21.14
CA ILE A 393 -5.16 11.27 21.71
C ILE A 393 -6.66 11.49 21.55
N GLY A 394 -7.25 10.95 20.48
CA GLY A 394 -8.69 11.04 20.23
C GLY A 394 -9.54 10.25 21.24
N PRO A 395 -10.86 10.46 21.24
CA PRO A 395 -11.78 9.65 22.05
C PRO A 395 -11.67 8.18 21.63
N SER A 396 -11.48 7.28 22.60
CA SER A 396 -11.52 5.85 22.32
C SER A 396 -12.90 5.44 21.81
N ALA A 397 -12.93 4.62 20.76
CA ALA A 397 -14.15 4.12 20.17
C ALA A 397 -14.26 2.61 20.45
N PRO A 398 -15.42 2.12 20.94
CA PRO A 398 -15.68 0.69 20.98
C PRO A 398 -15.88 0.13 19.56
N ALA A 399 -15.76 -1.19 19.41
CA ALA A 399 -16.02 -1.86 18.14
C ALA A 399 -17.51 -1.79 17.77
N ALA A 400 -17.84 -1.18 16.63
CA ALA A 400 -19.19 -1.23 16.08
C ALA A 400 -19.49 -2.56 15.37
N VAL A 401 -18.46 -3.23 14.85
CA VAL A 401 -18.55 -4.53 14.21
C VAL A 401 -17.67 -5.52 14.97
N VAL A 402 -18.26 -6.66 15.33
CA VAL A 402 -17.58 -7.76 16.03
C VAL A 402 -17.93 -9.06 15.32
N THR A 403 -17.00 -9.99 15.26
CA THR A 403 -17.22 -11.32 14.69
C THR A 403 -16.99 -12.40 15.74
N ASP A 404 -17.93 -13.33 15.87
CA ASP A 404 -17.76 -14.53 16.68
C ASP A 404 -16.84 -15.57 15.98
N ASP A 405 -16.42 -16.58 16.74
CA ASP A 405 -15.52 -17.64 16.27
C ASP A 405 -16.14 -18.50 15.17
N GLU A 406 -17.47 -18.59 15.11
CA GLU A 406 -18.17 -19.35 14.07
C GLU A 406 -18.09 -18.64 12.73
N ARG A 407 -18.38 -17.33 12.70
CA ARG A 407 -18.26 -16.49 11.50
C ARG A 407 -16.81 -16.44 11.02
N GLN A 408 -15.85 -16.34 11.95
CA GLN A 408 -14.43 -16.42 11.60
C GLN A 408 -14.07 -17.76 10.92
N ARG A 409 -14.58 -18.89 11.43
CA ARG A 409 -14.39 -20.20 10.80
C ARG A 409 -15.04 -20.28 9.41
N ARG A 410 -16.24 -19.69 9.22
CA ARG A 410 -16.89 -19.64 7.90
C ARG A 410 -16.07 -18.82 6.90
N ILE A 411 -15.61 -17.63 7.28
CA ILE A 411 -14.72 -16.81 6.43
C ILE A 411 -13.41 -17.55 6.13
N ALA A 412 -12.84 -18.26 7.10
CA ALA A 412 -11.65 -19.08 6.88
C ALA A 412 -11.92 -20.21 5.88
N ALA A 413 -13.10 -20.85 5.90
CA ALA A 413 -13.47 -21.86 4.93
C ALA A 413 -13.64 -21.28 3.51
N GLU A 414 -14.25 -20.09 3.39
CA GLU A 414 -14.38 -19.37 2.11
C GLU A 414 -13.02 -19.04 1.48
N LEU A 415 -12.01 -18.76 2.31
CA LEU A 415 -10.65 -18.45 1.86
C LEU A 415 -9.76 -19.68 1.64
N ALA A 416 -10.22 -20.90 1.92
CA ALA A 416 -9.39 -22.11 1.84
C ALA A 416 -8.77 -22.31 0.45
N GLY A 417 -9.55 -22.14 -0.62
CA GLY A 417 -9.06 -22.22 -2.00
C GLY A 417 -8.00 -21.15 -2.31
N ALA A 418 -8.17 -19.93 -1.77
CA ALA A 418 -7.21 -18.85 -1.92
C ALA A 418 -5.90 -19.15 -1.18
N ARG A 419 -5.98 -19.73 0.04
CA ARG A 419 -4.81 -20.18 0.81
C ARG A 419 -3.94 -21.15 0.03
N VAL A 420 -4.57 -22.12 -0.63
CA VAL A 420 -3.84 -23.06 -1.48
C VAL A 420 -3.19 -22.35 -2.66
N ALA A 421 -3.96 -21.55 -3.40
CA ALA A 421 -3.46 -20.88 -4.61
C ALA A 421 -2.26 -19.96 -4.33
N VAL A 422 -2.36 -19.13 -3.29
CA VAL A 422 -1.32 -18.19 -2.90
C VAL A 422 -0.08 -18.92 -2.35
N ALA A 423 -0.25 -19.93 -1.50
CA ALA A 423 0.88 -20.71 -0.96
C ALA A 423 1.71 -21.35 -2.09
N ARG A 424 1.03 -21.92 -3.10
CA ARG A 424 1.70 -22.49 -4.28
C ARG A 424 2.47 -21.45 -5.07
N ARG A 425 1.90 -20.26 -5.27
CA ARG A 425 2.59 -19.16 -5.95
C ARG A 425 3.85 -18.73 -5.19
N ILE A 426 3.76 -18.53 -3.88
CA ILE A 426 4.89 -18.12 -3.03
C ILE A 426 6.05 -19.11 -3.18
N VAL A 427 5.77 -20.41 -3.15
CA VAL A 427 6.81 -21.44 -3.28
C VAL A 427 7.36 -21.56 -4.70
N ARG A 428 6.51 -21.44 -5.73
CA ARG A 428 6.91 -21.62 -7.13
C ARG A 428 7.67 -20.42 -7.66
N ASP A 429 7.17 -19.22 -7.40
CA ASP A 429 7.64 -17.97 -8.01
C ASP A 429 8.58 -17.19 -7.08
N GLY A 430 8.68 -17.59 -5.81
CA GLY A 430 9.37 -16.83 -4.76
C GLY A 430 8.44 -15.81 -4.08
N PHE A 431 9.00 -15.09 -3.10
CA PHE A 431 8.29 -14.04 -2.37
C PHE A 431 9.04 -12.70 -2.48
N ASP A 432 8.44 -11.75 -3.19
CA ASP A 432 9.05 -10.43 -3.45
C ASP A 432 8.42 -9.28 -2.64
N GLY A 433 7.38 -9.56 -1.84
CA GLY A 433 6.71 -8.56 -0.99
C GLY A 433 5.36 -8.07 -1.52
#